data_AF-A0A2G1BPE7-F1
#
_entry.id   AF-A0A2G1BPE7-F1
#
_cell.length_a   1.000
_cell.length_b   1.000
_cell.length_c   1.000
_cell.angle_alpha   90.00
_cell.angle_beta   90.00
_cell.angle_gamma   90.00
#
_symmetry.space_group_name_H-M   'P 1'
#
loop_
_entity.id
_entity.type
_entity.pdbx_description
1 polymer ?
#
loop_
_entity_poly.entity_id
_entity_poly.type
_entity_poly.pdbx_seq_one_letter_code
_entity_poly.pdbx_strand_id
1 'polypeptide(L)'
;MQSQGIKKGDRVSIMLPNTFQYPVCLFAVLKIGAVVVNVNPLYTARELNHQLKDSGAETIIVMETFAKTLQDALPGTKVKRIVRTQIGDLLSDGFINAKGRLLNFVLRKVQKMVPEYSLPGALWMRDVIKAGAKVKVKPAEVKPEDLAFLQ
;
A
#
# COMPACT_ATOMS: atom_id res chain seq x y z
N MET A 1 -3.53 -7.72 -6.07
CA MET A 1 -4.68 -7.35 -5.23
C MET A 1 -5.71 -8.47 -5.12
N GLN A 2 -6.26 -9.02 -6.21
CA GLN A 2 -7.19 -10.17 -6.13
C GLN A 2 -6.62 -11.40 -5.44
N SER A 3 -5.33 -11.72 -5.64
CA SER A 3 -4.63 -12.79 -4.91
C SER A 3 -4.60 -12.60 -3.39
N GLN A 4 -4.87 -11.38 -2.91
CA GLN A 4 -4.95 -11.03 -1.50
C GLN A 4 -6.40 -11.00 -0.99
N GLY A 5 -7.35 -11.46 -1.81
CA GLY A 5 -8.77 -11.53 -1.47
C GLY A 5 -9.50 -10.18 -1.50
N ILE A 6 -8.91 -9.14 -2.12
CA ILE A 6 -9.56 -7.84 -2.31
C ILE A 6 -10.57 -7.95 -3.46
N LYS A 7 -11.80 -7.48 -3.22
CA LYS A 7 -12.95 -7.55 -4.13
C LYS A 7 -13.42 -6.17 -4.55
N LYS A 8 -14.29 -6.12 -5.56
CA LYS A 8 -14.99 -4.89 -5.96
C LYS A 8 -15.73 -4.28 -4.75
N GLY A 9 -15.63 -2.97 -4.58
CA GLY A 9 -16.23 -2.21 -3.47
C GLY A 9 -15.42 -2.21 -2.17
N ASP A 10 -14.38 -3.04 -2.04
CA ASP A 10 -13.46 -2.96 -0.90
C ASP A 10 -12.70 -1.63 -0.93
N ARG A 11 -12.45 -1.05 0.23
CA ARG A 11 -11.72 0.22 0.37
C ARG A 11 -10.25 -0.03 0.66
N VAL A 12 -9.39 0.55 -0.16
CA VAL A 12 -7.94 0.41 -0.10
C VAL A 12 -7.29 1.77 0.10
N SER A 13 -6.72 1.97 1.29
CA SER A 13 -5.94 3.16 1.59
C SER A 13 -4.58 3.12 0.93
N ILE A 14 -4.14 4.24 0.35
CA ILE A 14 -2.83 4.40 -0.26
C ILE A 14 -2.12 5.57 0.43
N MET A 15 -1.11 5.25 1.25
CA MET A 15 -0.26 6.20 1.95
C MET A 15 1.15 6.14 1.36
N LEU A 16 1.31 6.75 0.19
CA LEU A 16 2.58 6.77 -0.55
C LEU A 16 2.92 8.22 -0.94
N PRO A 17 4.21 8.59 -0.98
CA PRO A 17 4.64 9.82 -1.62
C PRO A 17 4.57 9.68 -3.15
N ASN A 18 4.84 10.78 -3.86
CA ASN A 18 4.91 10.83 -5.32
C ASN A 18 6.06 9.98 -5.86
N THR A 19 5.78 8.68 -6.01
CA THR A 19 6.73 7.64 -6.38
C THR A 19 6.05 6.71 -7.39
N PHE A 20 6.83 5.92 -8.13
CA PHE A 20 6.28 4.98 -9.13
C PHE A 20 5.31 3.96 -8.54
N GLN A 21 5.44 3.66 -7.25
CA GLN A 21 4.57 2.77 -6.50
C GLN A 21 3.13 3.31 -6.46
N TYR A 22 2.94 4.63 -6.38
CA TYR A 22 1.62 5.25 -6.28
C TYR A 22 0.73 4.95 -7.50
N PRO A 23 1.09 5.31 -8.75
CA PRO A 23 0.25 5.02 -9.91
C PRO A 23 0.05 3.51 -10.11
N VAL A 24 1.07 2.68 -9.83
CA VAL A 24 0.93 1.22 -9.89
C VAL A 24 -0.15 0.72 -8.93
N CYS A 25 -0.14 1.18 -7.68
CA CYS A 25 -1.15 0.83 -6.68
C CYS A 25 -2.52 1.37 -7.04
N LEU A 26 -2.59 2.63 -7.46
CA LEU A 26 -3.82 3.29 -7.88
C LEU A 26 -4.53 2.50 -8.98
N PHE A 27 -3.83 2.22 -10.09
CA PHE A 27 -4.41 1.44 -11.18
C PHE A 27 -4.72 0.00 -10.77
N ALA A 28 -3.93 -0.61 -9.90
CA ALA A 28 -4.21 -1.96 -9.41
C ALA A 28 -5.51 -2.04 -8.59
N VAL A 29 -5.83 -1.00 -7.79
CA VAL A 29 -7.08 -0.88 -7.02
C VAL A 29 -8.25 -0.63 -7.95
N LEU A 30 -8.14 0.35 -8.85
CA LEU A 30 -9.21 0.70 -9.79
C LEU A 30 -9.55 -0.45 -10.76
N LYS A 31 -8.54 -1.17 -11.27
CA LYS A 31 -8.75 -2.31 -12.19
C LYS A 31 -9.56 -3.46 -11.58
N ILE A 32 -9.60 -3.57 -10.26
CA ILE A 32 -10.37 -4.62 -9.57
C ILE A 32 -11.70 -4.09 -9.03
N GLY A 33 -12.08 -2.85 -9.37
CA GLY A 33 -13.31 -2.20 -8.93
C GLY A 33 -13.32 -1.86 -7.43
N ALA A 34 -12.15 -1.82 -6.78
CA ALA A 34 -12.03 -1.39 -5.40
C ALA A 34 -11.98 0.14 -5.31
N VAL A 35 -12.32 0.66 -4.14
CA VAL A 35 -12.36 2.10 -3.86
C VAL A 35 -11.01 2.55 -3.34
N VAL A 36 -10.47 3.62 -3.93
CA VAL A 36 -9.21 4.23 -3.49
C VAL A 36 -9.49 5.20 -2.35
N VAL A 37 -8.80 5.03 -1.23
CA VAL A 37 -8.77 6.02 -0.14
C VAL A 37 -7.39 6.67 -0.15
N ASN A 38 -7.29 7.93 -0.59
CA ASN A 38 -5.99 8.58 -0.67
C ASN A 38 -5.59 9.15 0.69
N VAL A 39 -4.40 8.79 1.17
CA VAL A 39 -3.92 9.16 2.50
C VAL A 39 -2.64 9.96 2.36
N ASN A 40 -2.60 11.14 2.98
CA ASN A 40 -1.40 11.95 2.98
C ASN A 40 -0.31 11.29 3.83
N PRO A 41 0.89 11.03 3.27
CA PRO A 41 2.00 10.42 4.02
C PRO A 41 2.49 11.27 5.21
N LEU A 42 2.17 12.56 5.27
CA LEU A 42 2.56 13.48 6.33
C LEU A 42 1.55 13.56 7.48
N TYR A 43 0.46 12.80 7.43
CA TYR A 43 -0.49 12.75 8.54
C TYR A 43 0.16 12.24 9.82
N THR A 44 -0.27 12.82 10.93
CA THR A 44 0.00 12.30 12.26
C THR A 44 -0.75 10.98 12.47
N ALA A 45 -0.33 10.18 13.45
CA ALA A 45 -1.00 8.93 13.77
C ALA A 45 -2.49 9.12 14.12
N ARG A 46 -2.84 10.24 14.75
CA ARG A 46 -4.23 10.57 15.09
C ARG A 46 -5.08 10.86 13.85
N GLU A 47 -4.58 11.68 12.93
CA GLU A 47 -5.28 12.01 11.68
C GLU A 47 -5.44 10.76 10.81
N LEU A 48 -4.38 9.95 10.70
CA LEU A 48 -4.41 8.68 9.99
C LEU A 48 -5.44 7.72 10.61
N ASN A 49 -5.47 7.60 11.94
CA ASN A 49 -6.45 6.75 12.63
C ASN A 49 -7.89 7.19 12.32
N HIS A 50 -8.15 8.49 12.38
CA HIS A 50 -9.45 9.05 12.05
C HIS A 50 -9.86 8.69 10.61
N GLN A 51 -8.97 8.94 9.63
CA GLN A 51 -9.26 8.66 8.23
C GLN A 51 -9.49 7.16 7.97
N LEU A 52 -8.71 6.28 8.60
CA LEU A 52 -8.88 4.82 8.47
C LEU A 52 -10.20 4.32 9.07
N LYS A 53 -10.67 4.93 10.17
CA LYS A 53 -11.96 4.62 10.78
C LYS A 53 -13.12 5.11 9.93
N ASP A 54 -13.05 6.37 9.52
CA ASP A 54 -14.11 7.04 8.74
C ASP A 54 -14.31 6.37 7.37
N SER A 55 -13.21 6.17 6.64
CA SER A 55 -13.24 5.45 5.37
C SER A 55 -13.61 3.97 5.52
N GLY A 56 -13.46 3.37 6.71
CA GLY A 56 -13.66 1.94 6.91
C GLY A 56 -12.81 1.08 5.98
N ALA A 57 -11.60 1.53 5.65
CA ALA A 57 -10.64 0.81 4.83
C ALA A 57 -10.17 -0.47 5.55
N GLU A 58 -10.11 -1.56 4.80
CA GLU A 58 -9.65 -2.86 5.34
C GLU A 58 -8.24 -3.22 4.87
N THR A 59 -7.75 -2.54 3.83
CA THR A 59 -6.41 -2.71 3.29
C THR A 59 -5.72 -1.36 3.22
N ILE A 60 -4.44 -1.30 3.60
CA ILE A 60 -3.58 -0.13 3.39
C ILE A 60 -2.30 -0.52 2.66
N ILE A 61 -1.88 0.33 1.73
CA ILE A 61 -0.59 0.29 1.07
C ILE A 61 0.24 1.46 1.60
N VAL A 62 1.44 1.21 2.13
CA VAL A 62 2.23 2.22 2.83
C VAL A 62 3.71 2.16 2.44
N MET A 63 4.36 3.32 2.37
CA MET A 63 5.82 3.40 2.22
C MET A 63 6.48 3.07 3.55
N GLU A 64 7.55 2.29 3.54
CA GLU A 64 8.20 1.80 4.77
C GLU A 64 8.61 2.93 5.72
N THR A 65 9.04 4.07 5.19
CA THR A 65 9.36 5.30 5.95
C THR A 65 8.21 5.76 6.88
N PHE A 66 6.96 5.46 6.53
CA PHE A 66 5.76 5.84 7.30
C PHE A 66 5.14 4.68 8.10
N ALA A 67 5.79 3.51 8.12
CA ALA A 67 5.25 2.31 8.77
C ALA A 67 5.06 2.48 10.28
N LYS A 68 5.92 3.29 10.93
CA LYS A 68 5.76 3.60 12.36
C LYS A 68 4.50 4.43 12.64
N THR A 69 4.25 5.46 11.84
CA THR A 69 3.01 6.25 11.92
C THR A 69 1.77 5.37 11.71
N LEU A 70 1.83 4.44 10.74
CA LEU A 70 0.75 3.47 10.54
C LEU A 70 0.56 2.59 11.78
N GLN A 71 1.63 2.00 12.33
CA GLN A 71 1.54 1.16 13.53
C GLN A 71 0.78 1.86 14.66
N ASP A 72 1.12 3.12 14.93
CA ASP A 72 0.51 3.91 16.00
C ASP A 72 -0.95 4.29 15.67
N ALA A 73 -1.30 4.34 14.39
CA ALA A 73 -2.64 4.65 13.90
C ALA A 73 -3.58 3.43 13.75
N LEU A 74 -3.08 2.19 13.83
CA LEU A 74 -3.91 0.99 13.64
C LEU A 74 -4.98 0.73 14.71
N PRO A 75 -4.79 1.05 16.01
CA PRO A 75 -5.76 0.69 17.05
C PRO A 75 -7.20 1.16 16.77
N GLY A 76 -8.14 0.22 16.79
CA GLY A 76 -9.56 0.48 16.55
C GLY A 76 -9.94 0.78 15.11
N THR A 77 -9.05 0.58 14.14
CA THR A 77 -9.37 0.63 12.71
C THR A 77 -9.86 -0.73 12.19
N LYS A 78 -10.41 -0.78 10.97
CA LYS A 78 -10.80 -2.03 10.28
C LYS A 78 -9.68 -2.62 9.42
N VAL A 79 -8.49 -2.03 9.47
CA VAL A 79 -7.35 -2.46 8.64
C VAL A 79 -6.90 -3.85 9.07
N LYS A 80 -7.03 -4.82 8.17
CA LYS A 80 -6.60 -6.22 8.35
C LYS A 80 -5.48 -6.63 7.41
N ARG A 81 -5.24 -5.84 6.37
CA ARG A 81 -4.24 -6.12 5.33
C ARG A 81 -3.32 -4.93 5.14
N ILE A 82 -2.02 -5.17 5.33
CA ILE A 82 -0.99 -4.13 5.19
C ILE A 82 -0.03 -4.58 4.11
N VAL A 83 0.12 -3.75 3.07
CA VAL A 83 1.11 -3.93 2.02
C VAL A 83 2.13 -2.81 2.17
N ARG A 84 3.37 -3.15 2.50
CA ARG A 84 4.46 -2.18 2.59
C ARG A 84 5.34 -2.22 1.35
N THR A 85 5.87 -1.06 0.99
CA THR A 85 6.83 -0.92 -0.11
C THR A 85 7.97 0.00 0.28
N GLN A 86 9.10 -0.16 -0.40
CA GLN A 86 10.28 0.69 -0.29
C GLN A 86 10.51 1.41 -1.62
N ILE A 87 11.21 2.54 -1.58
CA ILE A 87 11.49 3.39 -2.76
C ILE A 87 12.14 2.58 -3.90
N GLY A 88 13.04 1.64 -3.58
CA GLY A 88 13.75 0.83 -4.56
C GLY A 88 13.00 -0.39 -5.10
N ASP A 89 11.76 -0.67 -4.67
CA ASP A 89 11.07 -1.92 -5.01
C ASP A 89 10.74 -2.07 -6.50
N LEU A 90 10.54 -0.95 -7.20
CA LEU A 90 10.15 -0.91 -8.61
C LEU A 90 11.25 -0.38 -9.54
N LEU A 91 12.50 -0.23 -9.06
CA LEU A 91 13.60 0.30 -9.87
C LEU A 91 14.13 -0.65 -10.97
N SER A 92 13.60 -1.87 -11.03
CA SER A 92 13.73 -2.87 -12.10
C SER A 92 15.06 -2.87 -12.86
N ASP A 93 16.12 -3.35 -12.20
CA ASP A 93 17.45 -3.60 -12.79
C ASP A 93 17.75 -5.10 -13.00
N GLY A 94 16.74 -5.90 -13.33
CA GLY A 94 16.85 -7.35 -13.60
C GLY A 94 16.18 -8.23 -12.53
N PHE A 95 16.33 -9.55 -12.63
CA PHE A 95 15.60 -10.55 -11.81
C PHE A 95 15.75 -10.33 -10.28
N ILE A 96 16.89 -9.81 -9.85
CA ILE A 96 17.27 -9.70 -8.43
C ILE A 96 16.96 -8.30 -7.85
N ASN A 97 16.84 -7.28 -8.71
CA ASN A 97 16.70 -5.86 -8.37
C ASN A 97 17.79 -5.36 -7.40
N ALA A 98 19.06 -5.50 -7.80
CA ALA A 98 20.21 -5.27 -6.94
C ALA A 98 20.37 -3.79 -6.55
N LYS A 99 20.22 -2.87 -7.51
CA LYS A 99 20.26 -1.42 -7.29
C LYS A 99 19.18 -0.98 -6.31
N GLY A 100 17.95 -1.49 -6.47
CA GLY A 100 16.87 -1.16 -5.54
C GLY A 100 17.11 -1.67 -4.12
N ARG A 101 17.71 -2.86 -3.96
CA ARG A 101 18.10 -3.38 -2.64
C ARG A 101 19.19 -2.53 -1.99
N LEU A 102 20.20 -2.12 -2.76
CA LEU A 102 21.25 -1.22 -2.29
C LEU A 102 20.65 0.13 -1.86
N LEU A 103 19.77 0.71 -2.68
CA LEU A 103 19.08 1.96 -2.34
C LEU A 103 18.29 1.81 -1.03
N ASN A 104 17.50 0.76 -0.89
CA ASN A 104 16.73 0.50 0.33
C ASN A 104 17.66 0.34 1.55
N PHE A 105 18.80 -0.32 1.39
CA PHE A 105 19.81 -0.44 2.45
C PHE A 105 20.37 0.92 2.85
N VAL A 106 20.76 1.77 1.89
CA VAL A 106 21.29 3.12 2.16
C VAL A 106 20.26 3.96 2.90
N LEU A 107 19.02 4.00 2.41
CA LEU A 107 17.94 4.78 3.04
C LEU A 107 17.66 4.32 4.47
N ARG A 108 17.67 3.01 4.71
CA ARG A 108 17.37 2.43 6.02
C ARG A 108 18.53 2.50 7.01
N LYS A 109 19.74 2.12 6.59
CA LYS A 109 20.89 1.92 7.50
C LYS A 109 21.83 3.11 7.56
N VAL A 110 22.00 3.81 6.45
CA VAL A 110 22.93 4.96 6.37
C VAL A 110 22.17 6.25 6.69
N GLN A 111 21.07 6.52 6.00
CA GLN A 111 20.28 7.73 6.20
C GLN A 111 19.28 7.63 7.35
N LYS A 112 19.06 6.42 7.91
CA LYS A 112 18.15 6.17 9.05
C LYS A 112 16.74 6.75 8.85
N MET A 113 16.27 6.78 7.60
CA MET A 113 14.95 7.35 7.25
C MET A 113 13.78 6.44 7.65
N VAL A 114 14.04 5.22 8.08
CA VAL A 114 13.02 4.25 8.48
C VAL A 114 13.10 4.05 9.99
N PRO A 115 12.14 4.59 10.77
CA PRO A 115 12.06 4.34 12.20
C PRO A 115 11.83 2.85 12.50
N GLU A 116 12.11 2.42 13.73
CA GLU A 116 11.75 1.07 14.16
C GLU A 116 10.22 0.94 14.28
N TYR A 117 9.69 -0.17 13.75
CA TYR A 117 8.26 -0.46 13.77
C TYR A 117 8.02 -1.97 13.81
N SER A 118 6.84 -2.37 14.28
CA SER A 118 6.32 -3.73 14.30
C SER A 118 4.93 -3.75 13.68
N LEU A 119 4.84 -4.35 12.49
CA LEU A 119 3.58 -4.56 11.76
C LEU A 119 3.48 -6.06 11.43
N PRO A 120 3.03 -6.89 12.40
CA PRO A 120 2.92 -8.33 12.18
C PRO A 120 1.96 -8.63 11.02
N GLY A 121 2.36 -9.55 10.14
CA GLY A 121 1.56 -9.91 8.96
C GLY A 121 1.62 -8.92 7.79
N ALA A 122 2.40 -7.83 7.89
CA ALA A 122 2.59 -6.91 6.76
C ALA A 122 3.33 -7.60 5.60
N LEU A 123 2.74 -7.51 4.41
CA LEU A 123 3.24 -8.10 3.18
C LEU A 123 4.13 -7.13 2.43
N TRP A 124 5.18 -7.62 1.78
CA TRP A 124 5.96 -6.80 0.86
C TRP A 124 5.26 -6.67 -0.48
N MET A 125 5.22 -5.46 -1.04
CA MET A 125 4.62 -5.18 -2.36
C MET A 125 5.15 -6.12 -3.44
N ARG A 126 6.45 -6.42 -3.42
CA ARG A 126 7.08 -7.34 -4.38
C ARG A 126 6.53 -8.76 -4.29
N ASP A 127 6.23 -9.24 -3.08
CA ASP A 127 5.64 -10.56 -2.87
C ASP A 127 4.18 -10.58 -3.31
N VAL A 128 3.44 -9.49 -3.06
CA VAL A 128 2.07 -9.31 -3.57
C VAL A 128 2.03 -9.29 -5.11
N ILE A 129 3.00 -8.62 -5.75
CA ILE A 129 3.15 -8.61 -7.22
C ILE A 129 3.45 -10.01 -7.74
N LYS A 130 4.43 -10.71 -7.16
CA LYS A 130 4.78 -12.10 -7.54
C LYS A 130 3.60 -13.05 -7.38
N ALA A 131 2.84 -12.95 -6.29
CA ALA A 131 1.63 -13.74 -6.07
C ALA A 131 0.54 -13.38 -7.10
N GLY A 132 0.39 -12.10 -7.42
CA GLY A 132 -0.55 -11.61 -8.44
C GLY A 132 -0.22 -12.09 -9.86
N ALA A 133 1.05 -12.18 -10.22
CA ALA A 133 1.49 -12.64 -11.54
C ALA A 133 1.08 -14.09 -11.86
N LYS A 134 0.82 -14.90 -10.82
CA LYS A 134 0.36 -16.30 -10.96
C LYS A 134 -1.16 -16.43 -11.11
N VAL A 135 -1.91 -15.34 -10.93
CA VAL A 135 -3.37 -15.36 -10.93
C VAL A 135 -3.90 -14.77 -12.23
N LYS A 136 -4.85 -15.47 -12.85
CA LYS A 136 -5.62 -14.90 -13.97
C LYS A 136 -6.51 -13.79 -13.44
N VAL A 137 -6.18 -12.55 -13.81
CA VAL A 137 -6.96 -11.37 -13.41
C VAL A 137 -8.36 -11.47 -14.00
N LYS A 138 -9.38 -11.35 -13.16
CA LYS A 138 -10.76 -11.18 -13.59
C LYS A 138 -11.06 -9.68 -13.57
N PRO A 139 -11.19 -9.00 -14.73
CA PRO A 139 -11.58 -7.60 -14.74
C PRO A 139 -12.88 -7.43 -13.96
N ALA A 140 -12.94 -6.45 -13.07
CA ALA A 140 -14.20 -6.10 -12.45
C ALA A 140 -15.07 -5.38 -13.49
N GLU A 141 -16.36 -5.70 -13.52
CA GLU A 141 -17.33 -4.86 -14.23
C GLU A 141 -17.42 -3.54 -13.45
N VAL A 142 -17.06 -2.42 -14.08
CA VAL A 142 -17.09 -1.09 -13.48
C VAL A 142 -18.17 -0.27 -14.19
N LYS A 143 -19.04 0.36 -13.41
CA LYS A 143 -20.13 1.23 -13.88
C LYS A 143 -19.82 2.69 -13.54
N PRO A 144 -20.38 3.67 -14.28
CA PRO A 144 -20.16 5.09 -14.00
C PRO A 144 -20.56 5.52 -12.58
N GLU A 145 -21.51 4.80 -11.95
CA GLU A 145 -22.01 5.11 -10.61
C GLU A 145 -21.17 4.47 -9.49
N ASP A 146 -20.19 3.61 -9.83
CA ASP A 146 -19.32 2.99 -8.85
C ASP A 146 -18.40 4.04 -8.20
N LEU A 147 -18.30 4.02 -6.87
CA LEU A 147 -17.40 4.89 -6.13
C LEU A 147 -15.93 4.52 -6.42
N ALA A 148 -15.21 5.39 -7.13
CA ALA A 148 -13.80 5.18 -7.44
C ALA A 148 -12.86 5.70 -6.35
N PHE A 149 -13.18 6.85 -5.76
CA PHE A 149 -12.37 7.52 -4.75
C PHE A 149 -13.21 7.90 -3.54
N LEU A 150 -12.62 7.78 -2.37
CA LEU A 150 -13.13 8.27 -1.10
C LEU A 150 -12.03 9.13 -0.47
N GLN A 151 -12.35 10.36 -0.09
CA GLN A 151 -11.39 11.33 0.46
C GLN A 151 -11.62 11.51 1.95
#